data_AF-A0A950JPQ4-F1
#
_entry.id   AF-A0A950JPQ4-F1
#
_cell.length_a   1.000
_cell.length_b   1.000
_cell.length_c   1.000
_cell.angle_alpha   90.00
_cell.angle_beta   90.00
_cell.angle_gamma   90.00
#
_symmetry.space_group_name_H-M   'P 1'
#
loop_
_entity.id
_entity.type
_entity.pdbx_description
1 polymer ?
#
loop_
_entity_poly.entity_id
_entity_poly.type
_entity_poly.pdbx_seq_one_letter_code
_entity_poly.pdbx_strand_id
1 'polypeptide(L)' 'MPYFVTYYRDGEDVETVNSAASLADIRAAAHDGLVQRGADTMIVTDQDTRAEVAVIERDPEIV' A
#
# COMPACT_ATOMS: atom_id res chain seq x y z
N MET A 1 11.35 -6.84 8.14
CA MET A 1 10.21 -7.78 8.07
C MET A 1 9.55 -7.52 6.72
N PRO A 2 9.32 -8.55 5.90
CA PRO A 2 8.67 -8.37 4.60
C PRO A 2 7.17 -8.11 4.78
N TYR A 3 6.59 -7.32 3.87
CA TYR A 3 5.18 -6.95 3.86
C TYR A 3 4.55 -7.29 2.52
N PHE A 4 3.28 -7.67 2.53
CA PHE A 4 2.45 -7.57 1.35
C PHE A 4 1.84 -6.18 1.29
N VAL A 5 1.94 -5.56 0.12
CA VAL A 5 1.31 -4.27 -0.15
C VAL A 5 0.27 -4.50 -1.23
N THR A 6 -1.00 -4.34 -0.87
CA THR A 6 -2.14 -4.51 -1.78
C THR A 6 -2.72 -3.14 -2.10
N TYR A 7 -2.88 -2.86 -3.37
CA TYR A 7 -3.46 -1.62 -3.89
C TYR A 7 -4.89 -1.91 -4.34
N TYR A 8 -5.81 -1.02 -3.99
CA TYR A 8 -7.23 -1.10 -4.31
C TYR A 8 -7.67 0.13 -5.10
N ARG A 9 -8.61 -0.08 -6.02
CA ARG A 9 -9.34 0.96 -6.72
C ARG A 9 -10.84 0.71 -6.58
N ASP A 10 -11.59 1.68 -6.08
CA ASP A 10 -13.04 1.58 -5.89
C ASP A 10 -13.46 0.32 -5.09
N GLY A 11 -12.59 -0.12 -4.16
CA GLY A 11 -12.77 -1.33 -3.37
C GLY A 11 -12.38 -2.65 -4.05
N GLU A 12 -11.88 -2.62 -5.29
CA GLU A 12 -11.38 -3.80 -6.01
C GLU A 12 -9.85 -3.91 -5.95
N ASP A 13 -9.34 -5.13 -5.73
CA ASP A 13 -7.90 -5.44 -5.76
C ASP A 13 -7.31 -5.14 -7.16
N VAL A 14 -6.38 -4.19 -7.21
CA VAL A 14 -5.65 -3.86 -8.44
C VAL A 14 -4.38 -4.67 -8.55
N GLU A 15 -3.59 -4.71 -7.47
CA GLU A 15 -2.30 -5.38 -7.46
C GLU A 15 -1.89 -5.72 -6.03
N THR A 16 -1.26 -6.88 -5.83
CA THR A 16 -0.54 -7.21 -4.59
C THR A 16 0.92 -7.46 -4.90
N VAL A 17 1.81 -6.76 -4.19
CA VAL A 17 3.26 -6.92 -4.29
C VAL A 17 3.86 -7.33 -2.96
N ASN A 18 4.90 -8.18 -3.04
CA ASN A 18 5.74 -8.51 -1.90
C ASN A 18 6.87 -7.49 -1.80
N SER A 19 7.00 -6.82 -0.65
CA SER A 19 8.00 -5.80 -0.38
C SER A 19 8.92 -6.24 0.76
N ALA A 20 10.23 -6.18 0.51
CA ALA A 20 11.24 -6.34 1.56
C ALA A 20 11.58 -5.01 2.28
N ALA A 21 10.97 -3.90 1.86
CA ALA A 21 11.22 -2.58 2.43
C ALA A 21 10.65 -2.47 3.86
N SER A 22 11.14 -1.48 4.63
CA SER A 22 10.58 -1.22 5.95
C SER A 22 9.20 -0.57 5.85
N LEU A 23 8.38 -0.67 6.91
CA LEU A 23 7.07 -0.03 6.94
C LEU A 23 7.17 1.50 6.77
N ALA A 24 8.26 2.11 7.27
CA ALA A 24 8.50 3.54 7.12
C ALA A 24 8.74 3.92 5.65
N ASP A 25 9.54 3.11 4.93
CA ASP A 25 9.81 3.34 3.50
C ASP A 25 8.56 3.11 2.65
N ILE A 26 7.78 2.07 2.98
CA ILE A 26 6.49 1.80 2.31
C ILE A 26 5.54 2.98 2.49
N ARG A 27 5.46 3.55 3.71
CA ARG A 27 4.64 4.74 3.98
C ARG A 27 5.13 5.97 3.22
N ALA A 28 6.44 6.19 3.15
CA ALA A 28 7.02 7.31 2.42
C ALA A 28 6.75 7.22 0.90
N ALA A 29 6.76 6.00 0.34
CA ALA A 29 6.50 5.76 -1.07
C ALA A 29 5.02 5.49 -1.41
N ALA A 30 4.14 5.48 -0.41
CA ALA A 30 2.74 5.07 -0.57
C ALA A 30 1.99 5.91 -1.58
N HIS A 31 2.15 7.25 -1.49
CA HIS A 31 1.46 8.18 -2.37
C HIS A 31 1.87 7.97 -3.84
N ASP A 32 3.17 7.93 -4.13
CA ASP A 32 3.69 7.65 -5.46
C ASP A 32 3.22 6.28 -5.98
N GLY A 33 3.22 5.27 -5.10
CA GLY A 33 2.75 3.91 -5.42
C GLY A 33 1.28 3.87 -5.82
N LEU A 34 0.43 4.60 -5.09
CA LEU A 34 -0.99 4.78 -5.37
C LEU A 34 -1.20 5.51 -6.70
N VAL A 35 -0.51 6.63 -6.93
CA VAL A 35 -0.61 7.42 -8.18
C VAL A 35 -0.21 6.61 -9.41
N GLN A 36 0.94 5.91 -9.35
CA GLN A 36 1.44 5.13 -10.49
C GLN A 36 0.50 4.00 -10.91
N ARG A 37 -0.20 3.41 -9.94
CA ARG A 37 -1.20 2.34 -10.17
C ARG A 37 -2.60 2.89 -10.40
N GLY A 38 -2.78 4.19 -10.19
CA GLY A 38 -4.08 4.86 -10.09
C GLY A 38 -4.98 4.22 -9.03
N ALA A 39 -4.43 3.67 -7.96
CA ALA A 39 -5.18 3.16 -6.83
C ALA A 39 -5.59 4.32 -5.90
N ASP A 40 -6.68 4.14 -5.14
CA ASP A 40 -7.10 5.08 -4.10
C ASP A 40 -6.68 4.62 -2.71
N THR A 41 -6.53 3.31 -2.50
CA THR A 41 -6.23 2.76 -1.18
C THR A 41 -5.10 1.75 -1.27
N MET A 42 -4.21 1.77 -0.28
CA MET A 42 -3.12 0.81 -0.13
C MET A 42 -3.19 0.20 1.27
N ILE A 43 -3.24 -1.12 1.33
CA ILE A 43 -3.22 -1.88 2.58
C ILE A 43 -1.88 -2.61 2.69
N VAL A 44 -1.21 -2.43 3.82
CA VAL A 44 0.04 -3.10 4.15
C VAL A 44 -0.26 -4.20 5.16
N THR A 45 0.08 -5.43 4.79
CA THR A 45 -0.13 -6.63 5.59
C THR A 45 1.22 -7.23 5.96
N ASP A 46 1.41 -7.58 7.23
CA ASP A 46 2.58 -8.33 7.67
C ASP A 46 2.58 -9.73 7.04
N GLN A 47 3.70 -10.10 6.42
CA GLN A 47 3.77 -11.34 5.64
C GLN A 47 3.64 -12.60 6.53
N ASP A 48 4.20 -12.55 7.73
CA ASP A 48 4.32 -13.72 8.60
C ASP A 48 3.03 -13.96 9.39
N THR A 49 2.46 -12.89 9.94
CA THR A 49 1.26 -12.94 10.79
C THR A 49 -0.04 -12.74 10.02
N ARG A 50 0.02 -12.26 8.77
CA ARG A 50 -1.14 -11.87 7.96
C ARG A 50 -2.01 -10.79 8.60
N ALA A 51 -1.47 -10.06 9.57
CA ALA A 51 -2.15 -8.94 10.20
C ALA A 51 -2.02 -7.68 9.32
N GLU A 52 -3.11 -6.94 9.19
CA GLU A 52 -3.06 -5.58 8.65
C GLU A 52 -2.29 -4.67 9.60
N VAL A 53 -1.32 -3.93 9.07
CA VAL A 53 -0.45 -3.04 9.87
C VAL A 53 -0.56 -1.57 9.47
N ALA A 54 -1.10 -1.29 8.27
CA ALA A 54 -1.42 0.06 7.84
C ALA A 54 -2.45 0.05 6.71
N VAL A 55 -3.33 1.06 6.72
CA VAL A 55 -4.17 1.45 5.60
C VAL A 55 -3.80 2.88 5.24
N ILE A 56 -3.56 3.13 3.97
CA ILE A 56 -3.13 4.41 3.45
C ILE A 56 -4.01 4.77 2.27
N GLU A 57 -4.76 5.85 2.42
CA GLU A 57 -5.61 6.39 1.36
C GLU A 57 -4.82 7.45 0.58
N ARG A 58 -5.12 7.58 -0.71
CA ARG A 58 -4.54 8.58 -1.56
C ARG A 58 -5.07 9.93 -1.15
N ASP A 59 -4.18 10.80 -0.71
CA ASP A 59 -4.52 12.18 -0.39
C ASP A 59 -4.95 12.94 -1.67
N PRO A 60 -6.20 13.41 -1.79
CA PRO A 60 -6.70 14.03 -3.02
C PRO A 60 -6.11 15.43 -3.27
N GLU A 61 -5.45 16.03 -2.27
CA GLU A 61 -4.93 17.41 -2.33
C GLU A 61 -3.45 17.50 -2.75
N ILE A 62 -2.73 16.37 -2.79
CA ILE A 62 -1.34 16.31 -3.27
C ILE A 62 -1.39 16.00 -4.77
N VAL A 63 -1.23 17.05 -5.60
CA VAL A 63 -1.18 16.99 -7.07
C VAL A 63 0.21 17.41 -7.56
#